data_AF-A0A849WWS9-F1
#
_entry.id   AF-A0A849WWS9-F1
#
_cell.length_a   1.000
_cell.length_b   1.000
_cell.length_c   1.000
_cell.angle_alpha   90.00
_cell.angle_beta   90.00
_cell.angle_gamma   90.00
#
_symmetry.space_group_name_H-M   'P 1'
#
loop_
_entity.id
_entity.type
_entity.pdbx_description
1 polymer ?
#
loop_
_entity_poly.entity_id
_entity_poly.type
_entity_poly.pdbx_seq_one_letter_code
_entity_poly.pdbx_strand_id
1 'polypeptide(L)'
;MLTNRILFLTKTLISLALMQLLSSCGSQKEVDKIGDAQQCLNESTQNTAMNCVSKVDGLTSAGAYNIRCAAAFVREGFANPTKYTSAFESLKGNTDTSAFLGLITFSSAGSITTDTENANTAFNDCYNASAKGKTLIAAFGYLSTSLLNYFASFSNSASCNAPSASGYNLTSCITAASTANLAEVVKIASLTEPATSAAGQVQTSIGTVIISTYTISCTGKGANQDLCNKLLTSINSGGGTTNPRGVAATYVKSFLPTIPTGI
;
A
#
# COMPACT_ATOMS: atom_id res chain seq x y z
N MET A 1 2.67 75.06 9.20
CA MET A 1 3.62 73.99 8.81
C MET A 1 3.24 72.59 9.33
N LEU A 2 2.33 72.43 10.30
CA LEU A 2 1.91 71.10 10.80
C LEU A 2 1.04 70.30 9.82
N THR A 3 0.23 70.97 8.99
CA THR A 3 -0.78 70.31 8.12
C THR A 3 -0.18 69.53 6.95
N ASN A 4 0.97 69.95 6.42
CA ASN A 4 1.66 69.24 5.33
C ASN A 4 2.39 67.98 5.78
N ARG A 5 2.72 67.84 7.06
CA ARG A 5 3.40 66.63 7.59
C ARG A 5 2.43 65.46 7.78
N ILE A 6 1.19 65.74 8.19
CA ILE A 6 0.14 64.72 8.38
C ILE A 6 -0.29 64.14 7.02
N LEU A 7 -0.34 64.96 5.96
CA LEU A 7 -0.71 64.53 4.61
C LEU A 7 0.36 63.64 3.93
N PHE A 8 1.63 63.79 4.30
CA PHE A 8 2.73 62.99 3.77
C PHE A 8 2.84 61.60 4.44
N LEU A 9 2.53 61.53 5.74
CA LEU A 9 2.52 60.29 6.53
C LEU A 9 1.35 59.36 6.18
N THR A 10 0.17 59.90 5.88
CA THR A 10 -0.99 59.09 5.46
C THR A 10 -0.83 58.49 4.06
N LYS A 11 -0.16 59.20 3.13
CA LYS A 11 0.12 58.69 1.78
C LYS A 11 1.16 57.55 1.75
N THR A 12 2.13 57.56 2.67
CA THR A 12 3.14 56.49 2.77
C THR A 12 2.60 55.23 3.43
N LEU A 13 1.74 55.37 4.44
CA LEU A 13 1.08 54.24 5.11
C LEU A 13 0.10 53.48 4.20
N ILE A 14 -0.64 54.17 3.33
CA ILE A 14 -1.57 53.53 2.38
C ILE A 14 -0.80 52.77 1.28
N SER A 15 0.35 53.27 0.83
CA SER A 15 1.19 52.59 -0.18
C SER A 15 1.85 51.32 0.37
N LEU A 16 2.24 51.31 1.66
CA LEU A 16 2.86 50.15 2.30
C LEU A 16 1.85 49.05 2.65
N ALA A 17 0.59 49.41 2.96
CA ALA A 17 -0.50 48.47 3.18
C ALA A 17 -0.96 47.77 1.88
N LEU A 18 -0.87 48.47 0.73
CA LEU A 18 -1.25 47.91 -0.57
C LEU A 18 -0.24 46.87 -1.09
N MET A 19 1.05 47.02 -0.76
CA MET A 19 2.09 46.04 -1.10
C MET A 19 1.98 44.73 -0.31
N GLN A 20 1.41 44.73 0.90
CA GLN A 20 1.20 43.49 1.68
C GLN A 20 -0.06 42.71 1.26
N LEU A 21 -0.98 43.34 0.53
CA LEU A 21 -2.15 42.68 -0.04
C LEU A 21 -1.84 41.97 -1.37
N LEU A 22 -0.75 42.35 -2.05
CA LEU A 22 -0.29 41.73 -3.30
C LEU A 22 0.55 40.47 -3.09
N SER A 23 1.13 40.25 -1.91
CA SER A 23 1.85 39.02 -1.56
C SER A 23 0.94 37.87 -1.10
N SER A 24 -0.37 38.10 -0.93
CA SER A 24 -1.37 37.08 -0.56
C SER A 24 -2.08 36.43 -1.76
N CYS A 25 -1.83 36.89 -2.98
CA CYS A 25 -2.33 36.30 -4.22
C CYS A 25 -1.18 35.56 -4.92
N GLY A 26 -0.93 34.29 -4.59
CA GLY A 26 -0.07 33.48 -5.47
C GLY A 26 0.74 32.34 -4.86
N SER A 27 0.56 31.96 -3.59
CA SER A 27 1.12 30.68 -3.15
C SER A 27 0.33 29.54 -3.79
N GLN A 28 1.03 28.65 -4.50
CA GLN A 28 0.44 27.44 -5.09
C GLN A 28 -0.40 26.71 -4.03
N LYS A 29 -1.71 26.55 -4.29
CA LYS A 29 -2.60 25.84 -3.38
C LYS A 29 -2.33 24.35 -3.47
N GLU A 30 -2.71 23.61 -2.44
CA GLU A 30 -2.64 22.14 -2.45
C GLU A 30 -3.35 21.52 -3.65
N VAL A 31 -4.51 22.05 -4.05
CA VAL A 31 -5.23 21.58 -5.24
C VAL A 31 -4.41 21.75 -6.53
N ASP A 32 -3.63 22.83 -6.63
CA ASP A 32 -2.76 23.07 -7.78
C ASP A 32 -1.61 22.05 -7.79
N LYS A 33 -1.02 21.76 -6.63
CA LYS A 33 0.01 20.71 -6.48
C LYS A 33 -0.49 19.33 -6.87
N ILE A 34 -1.70 18.97 -6.44
CA ILE A 34 -2.36 17.70 -6.81
C ILE A 34 -2.63 17.66 -8.31
N GLY A 35 -3.11 18.77 -8.89
CA GLY A 35 -3.34 18.90 -10.33
C GLY A 35 -2.06 18.70 -11.14
N ASP A 36 -0.98 19.39 -10.77
CA ASP A 36 0.34 19.25 -11.40
C ASP A 36 0.89 17.83 -11.27
N ALA A 37 0.68 17.18 -10.13
CA ALA A 37 1.12 15.81 -9.90
C ALA A 37 0.31 14.82 -10.75
N GLN A 38 -0.99 15.03 -10.89
CA GLN A 38 -1.84 14.22 -11.77
C GLN A 38 -1.44 14.38 -13.23
N GLN A 39 -1.18 15.61 -13.68
CA GLN A 39 -0.70 15.85 -15.04
C GLN A 39 0.63 15.14 -15.29
N CYS A 40 1.59 15.27 -14.36
CA CYS A 40 2.84 14.53 -14.42
C CYS A 40 2.61 13.02 -14.51
N LEU A 41 1.70 12.46 -13.68
CA LEU A 41 1.41 11.03 -13.68
C LEU A 41 0.81 10.55 -15.01
N ASN A 42 -0.04 11.35 -15.65
CA ASN A 42 -0.67 11.00 -16.93
C ASN A 42 0.36 10.82 -18.07
N GLU A 43 1.50 11.48 -17.97
CA GLU A 43 2.61 11.43 -18.94
C GLU A 43 3.75 10.49 -18.47
N SER A 44 3.63 9.93 -17.27
CA SER A 44 4.69 9.12 -16.66
C SER A 44 4.70 7.67 -17.14
N THR A 45 5.86 7.05 -17.00
CA THR A 45 6.09 5.62 -17.22
C THR A 45 6.41 4.95 -15.88
N GLN A 46 6.59 3.63 -15.88
CA GLN A 46 7.05 2.87 -14.70
C GLN A 46 8.28 3.51 -14.05
N ASN A 47 9.23 4.00 -14.86
CA ASN A 47 10.50 4.55 -14.39
C ASN A 47 10.40 6.01 -13.90
N THR A 48 9.35 6.74 -14.27
CA THR A 48 9.24 8.18 -14.00
C THR A 48 8.09 8.55 -13.07
N ALA A 49 7.17 7.63 -12.77
CA ALA A 49 6.00 7.89 -11.95
C ALA A 49 6.32 8.45 -10.55
N MET A 50 7.37 7.97 -9.91
CA MET A 50 7.74 8.45 -8.57
C MET A 50 8.29 9.88 -8.57
N ASN A 51 8.76 10.40 -9.71
CA ASN A 51 9.18 11.80 -9.81
C ASN A 51 7.99 12.74 -9.60
N CYS A 52 6.78 12.30 -9.95
CA CYS A 52 5.55 13.07 -9.79
C CYS A 52 5.10 13.20 -8.33
N VAL A 53 5.53 12.27 -7.45
CA VAL A 53 5.18 12.30 -6.02
C VAL A 53 5.79 13.51 -5.32
N SER A 54 6.98 13.96 -5.74
CA SER A 54 7.66 15.14 -5.17
C SER A 54 6.79 16.40 -5.13
N LYS A 55 5.81 16.52 -6.03
CA LYS A 55 4.88 17.64 -6.11
C LYS A 55 3.88 17.67 -4.94
N VAL A 56 3.62 16.52 -4.31
CA VAL A 56 2.69 16.36 -3.19
C VAL A 56 3.38 15.96 -1.88
N ASP A 57 4.70 16.12 -1.81
CA ASP A 57 5.47 15.84 -0.60
C ASP A 57 5.00 16.70 0.58
N GLY A 58 4.88 16.06 1.75
CA GLY A 58 4.40 16.69 2.98
C GLY A 58 2.88 16.92 3.04
N LEU A 59 2.13 16.69 1.96
CA LEU A 59 0.67 16.82 1.97
C LEU A 59 0.01 15.54 2.51
N THR A 60 -0.96 15.71 3.41
CA THR A 60 -1.69 14.61 4.07
C THR A 60 -3.18 14.58 3.70
N SER A 61 -3.60 15.28 2.64
CA SER A 61 -4.96 15.15 2.14
C SER A 61 -5.18 13.82 1.41
N ALA A 62 -6.43 13.39 1.35
CA ALA A 62 -6.84 12.23 0.57
C ALA A 62 -6.41 12.34 -0.91
N GLY A 63 -6.38 13.56 -1.47
CA GLY A 63 -5.93 13.81 -2.84
C GLY A 63 -4.44 13.52 -3.02
N ALA A 64 -3.59 14.01 -2.11
CA ALA A 64 -2.15 13.74 -2.13
C ALA A 64 -1.85 12.24 -1.93
N TYR A 65 -2.56 11.58 -1.01
CA TYR A 65 -2.48 10.13 -0.83
C TYR A 65 -2.90 9.36 -2.09
N ASN A 66 -3.94 9.81 -2.80
CA ASN A 66 -4.37 9.17 -4.04
C ASN A 66 -3.31 9.28 -5.15
N ILE A 67 -2.60 10.42 -5.23
CA ILE A 67 -1.47 10.60 -6.14
C ILE A 67 -0.35 9.62 -5.81
N ARG A 68 0.07 9.51 -4.55
CA ARG A 68 1.12 8.57 -4.12
C ARG A 68 0.74 7.11 -4.39
N CYS A 69 -0.48 6.73 -4.03
CA CYS A 69 -1.05 5.44 -4.35
C CYS A 69 -1.02 5.17 -5.87
N ALA A 70 -1.52 6.10 -6.69
CA ALA A 70 -1.50 5.94 -8.14
C ALA A 70 -0.07 5.81 -8.70
N ALA A 71 0.86 6.66 -8.24
CA ALA A 71 2.25 6.64 -8.67
C ALA A 71 2.92 5.29 -8.39
N ALA A 72 2.70 4.71 -7.21
CA ALA A 72 3.20 3.39 -6.88
C ALA A 72 2.67 2.32 -7.85
N PHE A 73 1.38 2.38 -8.19
CA PHE A 73 0.79 1.45 -9.16
C PHE A 73 1.35 1.64 -10.57
N VAL A 74 1.57 2.88 -11.01
CA VAL A 74 2.24 3.13 -12.30
C VAL A 74 3.66 2.58 -12.27
N ARG A 75 4.42 2.80 -11.19
CA ARG A 75 5.80 2.28 -11.02
C ARG A 75 5.86 0.76 -11.14
N GLU A 76 4.96 0.03 -10.49
CA GLU A 76 4.92 -1.44 -10.58
C GLU A 76 4.31 -1.97 -11.89
N GLY A 77 3.96 -1.09 -12.84
CA GLY A 77 3.38 -1.48 -14.12
C GLY A 77 1.91 -1.93 -14.03
N PHE A 78 1.23 -1.66 -12.91
CA PHE A 78 -0.21 -1.89 -12.77
C PHE A 78 -1.06 -0.91 -13.59
N ALA A 79 -0.47 0.13 -14.18
CA ALA A 79 -1.17 0.93 -15.18
C ALA A 79 -1.49 0.15 -16.47
N ASN A 80 -0.89 -1.02 -16.68
CA ASN A 80 -1.15 -1.87 -17.84
C ASN A 80 -2.38 -2.77 -17.59
N PRO A 81 -3.49 -2.60 -18.32
CA PRO A 81 -4.70 -3.42 -18.16
C PRO A 81 -4.44 -4.92 -18.35
N THR A 82 -3.50 -5.30 -19.23
CA THR A 82 -3.14 -6.70 -19.48
C THR A 82 -2.63 -7.38 -18.22
N LYS A 83 -1.91 -6.66 -17.35
CA LYS A 83 -1.38 -7.22 -16.10
C LYS A 83 -2.52 -7.68 -15.17
N TYR A 84 -3.62 -6.92 -15.11
CA TYR A 84 -4.80 -7.30 -14.35
C TYR A 84 -5.62 -8.39 -15.00
N THR A 85 -5.88 -8.30 -16.31
CA THR A 85 -6.66 -9.34 -17.00
C THR A 85 -5.95 -10.69 -16.89
N SER A 86 -4.64 -10.74 -17.10
CA SER A 86 -3.85 -11.96 -16.92
C SER A 86 -3.84 -12.44 -15.46
N ALA A 87 -3.85 -11.55 -14.47
CA ALA A 87 -3.90 -11.94 -13.06
C ALA A 87 -5.25 -12.58 -12.69
N PHE A 88 -6.36 -12.01 -13.15
CA PHE A 88 -7.69 -12.55 -12.90
C PHE A 88 -8.01 -13.78 -13.76
N GLU A 89 -7.49 -13.86 -14.99
CA GLU A 89 -7.59 -15.06 -15.83
C GLU A 89 -6.86 -16.25 -15.21
N SER A 90 -5.71 -16.00 -14.58
CA SER A 90 -4.97 -17.03 -13.84
C SER A 90 -5.82 -17.64 -12.70
N LEU A 91 -6.71 -16.86 -12.08
CA LEU A 91 -7.63 -17.35 -11.05
C LEU A 91 -8.83 -18.15 -11.61
N LYS A 92 -9.28 -17.86 -12.85
CA LYS A 92 -10.45 -18.52 -13.47
C LYS A 92 -10.24 -19.98 -13.84
N GLY A 93 -8.99 -20.40 -14.06
CA GLY A 93 -8.66 -21.75 -14.54
C GLY A 93 -8.49 -22.82 -13.45
N ASN A 94 -8.78 -22.54 -12.17
CA ASN A 94 -8.21 -23.28 -11.02
C ASN A 94 -6.67 -23.33 -11.06
N THR A 95 -6.07 -22.40 -11.80
CA THR A 95 -4.64 -22.29 -12.00
C THR A 95 -3.99 -21.47 -10.90
N ASP A 96 -2.73 -21.82 -10.73
CA ASP A 96 -1.80 -21.54 -9.65
C ASP A 96 -1.92 -20.15 -9.00
N THR A 97 -2.13 -20.13 -7.67
CA THR A 97 -2.06 -18.91 -6.85
C THR A 97 -0.71 -18.19 -7.05
N SER A 98 0.32 -18.92 -7.49
CA SER A 98 1.61 -18.39 -7.95
C SER A 98 1.50 -17.33 -9.04
N ALA A 99 0.67 -17.55 -10.06
CA ALA A 99 0.55 -16.65 -11.19
C ALA A 99 -0.11 -15.34 -10.77
N PHE A 100 -1.13 -15.43 -9.89
CA PHE A 100 -1.75 -14.24 -9.31
C PHE A 100 -0.75 -13.46 -8.44
N LEU A 101 -0.13 -14.12 -7.46
CA LEU A 101 0.86 -13.51 -6.56
C LEU A 101 2.00 -12.87 -7.35
N GLY A 102 2.54 -13.56 -8.34
CA GLY A 102 3.60 -13.05 -9.20
C GLY A 102 3.21 -11.79 -9.97
N LEU A 103 1.95 -11.67 -10.36
CA LEU A 103 1.45 -10.48 -11.05
C LEU A 103 1.23 -9.32 -10.09
N ILE A 104 0.78 -9.55 -8.86
CA ILE A 104 0.47 -8.46 -7.91
C ILE A 104 1.65 -8.07 -6.99
N THR A 105 2.77 -8.78 -7.07
CA THR A 105 3.97 -8.50 -6.30
C THR A 105 4.63 -7.20 -6.75
N PHE A 106 5.04 -6.38 -5.78
CA PHE A 106 5.93 -5.25 -6.00
C PHE A 106 7.35 -5.78 -6.21
N SER A 107 7.99 -5.35 -7.29
CA SER A 107 9.33 -5.82 -7.67
C SER A 107 10.19 -4.77 -8.37
N SER A 108 9.66 -3.56 -8.56
CA SER A 108 10.31 -2.53 -9.38
C SER A 108 11.65 -2.03 -8.83
N ALA A 109 11.89 -2.15 -7.52
CA ALA A 109 13.16 -1.71 -6.92
C ALA A 109 14.27 -2.76 -7.03
N GLY A 110 13.94 -4.02 -7.32
CA GLY A 110 14.91 -5.12 -7.44
C GLY A 110 15.53 -5.58 -6.12
N SER A 111 15.00 -5.11 -4.99
CA SER A 111 15.45 -5.41 -3.63
C SER A 111 14.22 -5.79 -2.81
N ILE A 112 14.17 -7.02 -2.30
CA ILE A 112 12.95 -7.55 -1.66
C ILE A 112 12.55 -6.74 -0.41
N THR A 113 13.52 -6.25 0.35
CA THR A 113 13.26 -5.37 1.51
C THR A 113 12.63 -4.06 1.06
N THR A 114 13.21 -3.41 0.05
CA THR A 114 12.72 -2.14 -0.49
C THR A 114 11.37 -2.31 -1.18
N ASP A 115 11.17 -3.39 -1.92
CA ASP A 115 9.90 -3.74 -2.56
C ASP A 115 8.80 -3.96 -1.51
N THR A 116 9.12 -4.61 -0.37
CA THR A 116 8.17 -4.83 0.73
C THR A 116 7.78 -3.51 1.41
N GLU A 117 8.76 -2.64 1.68
CA GLU A 117 8.52 -1.29 2.21
C GLU A 117 7.68 -0.44 1.26
N ASN A 118 7.97 -0.52 -0.04
CA ASN A 118 7.23 0.12 -1.11
C ASN A 118 5.77 -0.36 -1.19
N ALA A 119 5.54 -1.67 -1.07
CA ALA A 119 4.19 -2.24 -1.07
C ALA A 119 3.40 -1.81 0.17
N ASN A 120 4.03 -1.79 1.35
CA ASN A 120 3.42 -1.29 2.57
C ASN A 120 3.06 0.21 2.44
N THR A 121 3.98 1.02 1.92
CA THR A 121 3.75 2.45 1.69
C THR A 121 2.58 2.66 0.73
N ALA A 122 2.57 1.96 -0.41
CA ALA A 122 1.48 2.02 -1.37
C ALA A 122 0.13 1.63 -0.76
N PHE A 123 0.09 0.57 0.06
CA PHE A 123 -1.12 0.21 0.80
C PHE A 123 -1.61 1.36 1.69
N ASN A 124 -0.73 1.93 2.51
CA ASN A 124 -1.10 3.02 3.42
C ASN A 124 -1.56 4.27 2.67
N ASP A 125 -0.90 4.63 1.56
CA ASP A 125 -1.33 5.72 0.70
C ASP A 125 -2.72 5.44 0.10
N CYS A 126 -2.97 4.23 -0.41
CA CYS A 126 -4.28 3.88 -0.97
C CYS A 126 -5.39 3.88 0.10
N TYR A 127 -5.07 3.38 1.29
CA TYR A 127 -5.98 3.36 2.44
C TYR A 127 -6.34 4.79 2.87
N ASN A 128 -5.34 5.66 3.05
CA ASN A 128 -5.56 7.06 3.45
C ASN A 128 -6.22 7.89 2.34
N ALA A 129 -6.07 7.49 1.07
CA ALA A 129 -6.82 8.06 -0.04
C ALA A 129 -8.30 7.67 -0.06
N SER A 130 -8.74 6.73 0.79
CA SER A 130 -10.07 6.11 0.73
C SER A 130 -10.39 5.46 -0.62
N ALA A 131 -9.35 5.07 -1.37
CA ALA A 131 -9.48 4.50 -2.71
C ALA A 131 -9.76 2.98 -2.60
N LYS A 132 -11.01 2.61 -2.30
CA LYS A 132 -11.42 1.22 -1.98
C LYS A 132 -10.79 0.16 -2.89
N GLY A 133 -11.03 0.23 -4.21
CA GLY A 133 -10.51 -0.75 -5.16
C GLY A 133 -8.99 -0.86 -5.16
N LYS A 134 -8.29 0.29 -5.15
CA LYS A 134 -6.82 0.32 -5.09
C LYS A 134 -6.28 -0.20 -3.76
N THR A 135 -6.99 0.07 -2.66
CA THR A 135 -6.63 -0.41 -1.32
C THR A 135 -6.64 -1.93 -1.26
N LEU A 136 -7.66 -2.58 -1.82
CA LEU A 136 -7.71 -4.05 -1.85
C LEU A 136 -6.54 -4.64 -2.63
N ILE A 137 -6.27 -4.10 -3.82
CA ILE A 137 -5.18 -4.58 -4.66
C ILE A 137 -3.83 -4.33 -3.98
N ALA A 138 -3.64 -3.16 -3.36
CA ALA A 138 -2.42 -2.84 -2.62
C ALA A 138 -2.23 -3.73 -1.39
N ALA A 139 -3.31 -4.08 -0.69
CA ALA A 139 -3.28 -5.01 0.44
C ALA A 139 -2.81 -6.41 -0.02
N PHE A 140 -3.34 -6.90 -1.14
CA PHE A 140 -2.88 -8.15 -1.73
C PHE A 140 -1.43 -8.06 -2.22
N GLY A 141 -1.04 -6.96 -2.86
CA GLY A 141 0.34 -6.75 -3.29
C GLY A 141 1.31 -6.72 -2.11
N TYR A 142 0.93 -6.08 -1.01
CA TYR A 142 1.69 -6.08 0.24
C TYR A 142 1.81 -7.48 0.85
N LEU A 143 0.72 -8.26 0.87
CA LEU A 143 0.77 -9.66 1.30
C LEU A 143 1.70 -10.49 0.43
N SER A 144 1.57 -10.38 -0.89
CA SER A 144 2.40 -11.10 -1.83
C SER A 144 3.88 -10.78 -1.61
N THR A 145 4.26 -9.50 -1.64
CA THR A 145 5.66 -9.10 -1.45
C THR A 145 6.19 -9.46 -0.06
N SER A 146 5.36 -9.39 1.00
CA SER A 146 5.77 -9.83 2.35
C SER A 146 6.05 -11.33 2.42
N LEU A 147 5.24 -12.16 1.74
CA LEU A 147 5.49 -13.60 1.64
C LEU A 147 6.82 -13.86 0.93
N LEU A 148 7.08 -13.18 -0.19
CA LEU A 148 8.37 -13.28 -0.88
C LEU A 148 9.54 -12.90 0.05
N ASN A 149 9.39 -11.83 0.83
CA ASN A 149 10.43 -11.41 1.78
C ASN A 149 10.70 -12.47 2.87
N TYR A 150 9.64 -13.10 3.40
CA TYR A 150 9.77 -14.17 4.37
C TYR A 150 10.53 -15.37 3.79
N PHE A 151 10.16 -15.84 2.59
CA PHE A 151 10.84 -16.97 1.96
C PHE A 151 12.27 -16.63 1.50
N ALA A 152 12.54 -15.40 1.10
CA ALA A 152 13.91 -14.94 0.83
C ALA A 152 14.78 -14.90 2.11
N SER A 153 14.17 -14.66 3.28
CA SER A 153 14.90 -14.46 4.55
C SER A 153 15.03 -15.71 5.43
N PHE A 154 14.09 -16.66 5.34
CA PHE A 154 13.91 -17.69 6.38
C PHE A 154 13.95 -19.13 5.89
N SER A 155 13.64 -19.40 4.62
CA SER A 155 13.67 -20.77 4.10
C SER A 155 15.00 -21.12 3.45
N ASN A 156 15.40 -22.38 3.61
CA ASN A 156 16.34 -23.12 2.74
C ASN A 156 15.91 -23.16 1.26
N SER A 157 15.06 -22.24 0.80
CA SER A 157 14.81 -21.98 -0.60
C SER A 157 16.05 -21.30 -1.19
N ALA A 158 17.12 -22.07 -1.38
CA ALA A 158 18.21 -21.69 -2.28
C ALA A 158 17.67 -21.27 -3.66
N SER A 159 16.44 -21.69 -4.00
CA SER A 159 15.68 -21.25 -5.16
C SER A 159 15.40 -19.74 -5.16
N CYS A 160 15.12 -19.10 -4.01
CA CYS A 160 14.79 -17.69 -3.91
C CYS A 160 15.99 -16.74 -4.10
N ASN A 161 17.19 -17.24 -3.82
CA ASN A 161 18.40 -16.43 -3.89
C ASN A 161 18.74 -16.13 -5.35
N ALA A 162 19.03 -14.87 -5.67
CA ALA A 162 19.63 -14.57 -6.95
C ALA A 162 21.05 -15.18 -7.01
N PRO A 163 21.58 -15.47 -8.21
CA PRO A 163 22.97 -15.91 -8.38
C PRO A 163 24.00 -14.89 -7.88
N SER A 164 23.59 -13.63 -7.69
CA SER A 164 24.37 -12.55 -7.11
C SER A 164 23.86 -12.17 -5.71
N ALA A 165 24.74 -11.64 -4.87
CA ALA A 165 24.46 -11.32 -3.46
C ALA A 165 23.48 -10.14 -3.24
N SER A 166 22.99 -9.48 -4.29
CA SER A 166 22.24 -8.21 -4.20
C SER A 166 20.81 -8.26 -4.73
N GLY A 167 20.25 -9.44 -4.98
CA GLY A 167 18.87 -9.57 -5.47
C GLY A 167 18.19 -10.89 -5.08
N TYR A 168 16.95 -11.04 -5.53
CA TYR A 168 16.18 -12.28 -5.39
C TYR A 168 15.72 -12.77 -6.76
N ASN A 169 15.61 -14.08 -6.92
CA ASN A 169 15.01 -14.66 -8.12
C ASN A 169 13.48 -14.61 -7.96
N LEU A 170 12.86 -13.56 -8.50
CA LEU A 170 11.42 -13.33 -8.41
C LEU A 170 10.61 -14.57 -8.82
N THR A 171 10.94 -15.20 -9.95
CA THR A 171 10.24 -16.40 -10.44
C THR A 171 10.30 -17.54 -9.44
N SER A 172 11.50 -17.87 -8.97
CA SER A 172 11.68 -18.94 -7.99
C SER A 172 11.06 -18.64 -6.63
N CYS A 173 11.08 -17.37 -6.21
CA CYS A 173 10.43 -16.93 -4.99
C CYS A 173 8.92 -16.99 -5.09
N ILE A 174 8.34 -16.65 -6.23
CA ILE A 174 6.90 -16.83 -6.48
C ILE A 174 6.55 -18.32 -6.38
N THR A 175 7.35 -19.21 -6.97
CA THR A 175 7.14 -20.67 -6.85
C THR A 175 7.22 -21.13 -5.39
N ALA A 176 8.18 -20.64 -4.62
CA ALA A 176 8.29 -20.98 -3.19
C ALA A 176 7.10 -20.41 -2.38
N ALA A 177 6.74 -19.15 -2.60
CA ALA A 177 5.65 -18.47 -1.90
C ALA A 177 4.27 -19.03 -2.26
N SER A 178 4.11 -19.61 -3.44
CA SER A 178 2.85 -20.21 -3.90
C SER A 178 2.70 -21.69 -3.54
N THR A 179 3.82 -22.40 -3.41
CA THR A 179 3.85 -23.73 -2.81
C THR A 179 3.76 -23.68 -1.28
N ALA A 180 3.84 -22.48 -0.68
CA ALA A 180 3.47 -22.26 0.71
C ALA A 180 2.02 -22.72 0.91
N ASN A 181 1.87 -23.90 1.50
CA ASN A 181 0.56 -24.40 1.84
C ASN A 181 -0.06 -23.50 2.92
N LEU A 182 -1.39 -23.58 3.06
CA LEU A 182 -2.11 -22.86 4.10
C LEU A 182 -1.50 -23.10 5.50
N ALA A 183 -0.82 -24.23 5.70
CA ALA A 183 -0.18 -24.55 6.96
C ALA A 183 1.00 -23.69 7.34
N GLU A 184 1.89 -23.40 6.40
CA GLU A 184 3.00 -22.51 6.65
C GLU A 184 2.49 -21.07 6.89
N VAL A 185 1.48 -20.63 6.14
CA VAL A 185 0.86 -19.30 6.34
C VAL A 185 0.20 -19.21 7.72
N VAL A 186 -0.54 -20.23 8.14
CA VAL A 186 -1.15 -20.34 9.48
C VAL A 186 -0.07 -20.31 10.57
N LYS A 187 1.01 -21.06 10.38
CA LYS A 187 2.15 -21.08 11.30
C LYS A 187 2.76 -19.69 11.43
N ILE A 188 3.11 -19.03 10.32
CA ILE A 188 3.65 -17.66 10.33
C ILE A 188 2.72 -16.71 11.05
N ALA A 189 1.41 -16.79 10.78
CA ALA A 189 0.40 -15.93 11.42
C ALA A 189 0.31 -16.11 12.94
N SER A 190 0.73 -17.27 13.46
CA SER A 190 0.71 -17.62 14.88
C SER A 190 2.03 -17.34 15.62
N LEU A 191 3.11 -16.99 14.92
CA LEU A 191 4.41 -16.74 15.54
C LEU A 191 4.41 -15.46 16.40
N THR A 192 5.23 -15.45 17.44
CA THR A 192 5.49 -14.24 18.23
C THR A 192 6.83 -13.64 17.80
N GLU A 193 6.77 -12.74 16.81
CA GLU A 193 7.96 -12.15 16.19
C GLU A 193 7.95 -10.60 16.28
N PRO A 194 9.09 -9.91 16.16
CA PRO A 194 9.12 -8.46 16.03
C PRO A 194 8.33 -8.00 14.80
N ALA A 195 7.65 -6.84 14.87
CA ALA A 195 6.90 -6.31 13.72
C ALA A 195 7.80 -6.02 12.50
N THR A 196 9.08 -5.78 12.74
CA THR A 196 10.09 -5.49 11.73
C THR A 196 10.66 -6.75 11.07
N SER A 197 10.39 -7.95 11.58
CA SER A 197 10.86 -9.19 10.96
C SER A 197 10.02 -9.53 9.72
N ALA A 198 10.55 -10.35 8.81
CA ALA A 198 9.80 -10.78 7.64
C ALA A 198 8.51 -11.53 8.01
N ALA A 199 8.53 -12.32 9.10
CA ALA A 199 7.34 -12.96 9.64
C ALA A 199 6.33 -11.92 10.20
N GLY A 200 6.82 -10.91 10.92
CA GLY A 200 5.99 -9.80 11.41
C GLY A 200 5.32 -9.00 10.29
N GLN A 201 5.99 -8.83 9.15
CA GLN A 201 5.44 -8.20 7.95
C GLN A 201 4.35 -9.07 7.28
N VAL A 202 4.56 -10.40 7.19
CA VAL A 202 3.52 -11.33 6.72
C VAL A 202 2.28 -11.26 7.63
N GLN A 203 2.45 -11.28 8.95
CA GLN A 203 1.34 -11.14 9.89
C GLN A 203 0.57 -9.82 9.69
N THR A 204 1.30 -8.72 9.52
CA THR A 204 0.71 -7.40 9.29
C THR A 204 -0.07 -7.38 7.98
N SER A 205 0.49 -7.90 6.90
CA SER A 205 -0.16 -7.92 5.59
C SER A 205 -1.40 -8.82 5.53
N ILE A 206 -1.42 -9.97 6.21
CA ILE A 206 -2.63 -10.80 6.37
C ILE A 206 -3.75 -10.00 7.04
N GLY A 207 -3.44 -9.32 8.15
CA GLY A 207 -4.40 -8.49 8.86
C GLY A 207 -4.93 -7.34 8.00
N THR A 208 -4.04 -6.70 7.27
CA THR A 208 -4.36 -5.65 6.30
C THR A 208 -5.32 -6.13 5.21
N VAL A 209 -5.13 -7.34 4.66
CA VAL A 209 -6.08 -7.93 3.70
C VAL A 209 -7.45 -8.18 4.34
N ILE A 210 -7.50 -8.71 5.56
CA ILE A 210 -8.75 -8.93 6.30
C ILE A 210 -9.50 -7.62 6.51
N ILE A 211 -8.81 -6.59 7.02
CA ILE A 211 -9.38 -5.26 7.26
C ILE A 211 -9.89 -4.63 5.97
N SER A 212 -9.09 -4.69 4.90
CA SER A 212 -9.44 -4.13 3.59
C SER A 212 -10.64 -4.84 2.99
N THR A 213 -10.64 -6.18 3.03
CA THR A 213 -11.74 -7.01 2.52
C THR A 213 -13.04 -6.70 3.25
N TYR A 214 -13.01 -6.60 4.59
CA TYR A 214 -14.18 -6.21 5.36
C TYR A 214 -14.69 -4.81 4.96
N THR A 215 -13.81 -3.82 4.96
CA THR A 215 -14.16 -2.42 4.66
C THR A 215 -14.77 -2.24 3.27
N ILE A 216 -14.37 -3.06 2.31
CA ILE A 216 -14.76 -2.93 0.90
C ILE A 216 -15.96 -3.79 0.57
N SER A 217 -15.95 -5.05 1.02
CA SER A 217 -16.90 -6.07 0.57
C SER A 217 -18.09 -6.25 1.51
N CYS A 218 -18.01 -5.78 2.76
CA CYS A 218 -19.04 -6.03 3.79
C CYS A 218 -20.02 -4.89 4.04
N THR A 219 -19.94 -3.79 3.28
CA THR A 219 -20.81 -2.61 3.48
C THR A 219 -22.05 -2.58 2.56
N GLY A 220 -22.27 -3.59 1.71
CA GLY A 220 -23.29 -3.58 0.66
C GLY A 220 -24.40 -4.63 0.81
N LYS A 221 -25.57 -4.37 0.21
CA LYS A 221 -26.63 -5.38 0.03
C LYS A 221 -26.09 -6.49 -0.89
N GLY A 222 -26.07 -7.73 -0.40
CA GLY A 222 -25.50 -8.89 -1.12
C GLY A 222 -24.13 -9.35 -0.62
N ALA A 223 -23.55 -8.68 0.39
CA ALA A 223 -22.37 -9.19 1.06
C ALA A 223 -22.64 -10.53 1.75
N ASN A 224 -21.67 -11.45 1.68
CA ASN A 224 -21.72 -12.72 2.40
C ASN A 224 -21.63 -12.45 3.90
N GLN A 225 -22.78 -12.49 4.59
CA GLN A 225 -22.89 -12.12 6.00
C GLN A 225 -22.06 -13.03 6.91
N ASP A 226 -21.94 -14.32 6.60
CA ASP A 226 -21.11 -15.24 7.37
C ASP A 226 -19.63 -14.84 7.29
N LEU A 227 -19.12 -14.64 6.07
CA LEU A 227 -17.74 -14.17 5.89
C LEU A 227 -17.53 -12.81 6.57
N CYS A 228 -18.47 -11.87 6.40
CA CYS A 228 -18.36 -10.55 6.99
C CYS A 228 -18.35 -10.57 8.52
N ASN A 229 -19.17 -11.44 9.14
CA ASN A 229 -19.18 -11.63 10.59
C ASN A 229 -17.86 -12.23 11.08
N LYS A 230 -17.28 -13.19 10.34
CA LYS A 230 -15.96 -13.76 10.66
C LYS A 230 -14.86 -12.69 10.61
N LEU A 231 -14.80 -11.90 9.53
CA LEU A 231 -13.83 -10.83 9.39
C LEU A 231 -14.01 -9.76 10.49
N LEU A 232 -15.24 -9.34 10.77
CA LEU A 232 -15.55 -8.36 11.83
C LEU A 232 -15.16 -8.88 13.22
N THR A 233 -15.44 -10.14 13.51
CA THR A 233 -15.06 -10.78 14.77
C THR A 233 -13.54 -10.76 14.94
N SER A 234 -12.79 -11.10 13.89
CA SER A 234 -11.34 -11.03 13.92
C SER A 234 -10.81 -9.61 14.11
N ILE A 235 -11.44 -8.62 13.48
CA ILE A 235 -11.08 -7.21 13.63
C ILE A 235 -11.28 -6.75 15.08
N ASN A 236 -12.46 -7.02 15.66
CA ASN A 236 -12.79 -6.59 17.02
C ASN A 236 -11.90 -7.28 18.07
N SER A 237 -11.80 -8.60 18.01
CA SER A 237 -11.02 -9.40 18.96
C SER A 237 -9.50 -9.23 18.77
N GLY A 238 -9.07 -8.85 17.57
CA GLY A 238 -7.67 -8.54 17.27
C GLY A 238 -7.20 -7.17 17.75
N GLY A 239 -8.05 -6.36 18.38
CA GLY A 239 -7.70 -5.01 18.84
C GLY A 239 -7.94 -3.90 17.81
N GLY A 240 -8.83 -4.14 16.85
CA GLY A 240 -9.28 -3.15 15.88
C GLY A 240 -8.41 -3.03 14.63
N THR A 241 -8.79 -2.11 13.74
CA THR A 241 -8.11 -1.87 12.46
C THR A 241 -6.69 -1.33 12.61
N THR A 242 -6.33 -0.82 13.79
CA THR A 242 -4.99 -0.32 14.12
C THR A 242 -4.03 -1.44 14.54
N ASN A 243 -4.51 -2.68 14.76
CA ASN A 243 -3.69 -3.82 15.12
C ASN A 243 -3.81 -4.98 14.11
N PRO A 244 -3.37 -4.80 12.85
CA PRO A 244 -3.49 -5.83 11.82
C PRO A 244 -2.87 -7.19 12.24
N ARG A 245 -1.79 -7.19 13.03
CA ARG A 245 -1.19 -8.43 13.55
C ARG A 245 -2.14 -9.20 14.47
N GLY A 246 -2.79 -8.49 15.41
CA GLY A 246 -3.81 -9.10 16.27
C GLY A 246 -5.01 -9.61 15.48
N VAL A 247 -5.41 -8.90 14.43
CA VAL A 247 -6.48 -9.34 13.51
C VAL A 247 -6.10 -10.62 12.78
N ALA A 248 -4.88 -10.71 12.25
CA ALA A 248 -4.38 -11.90 11.58
C ALA A 248 -4.37 -13.12 12.53
N ALA A 249 -3.76 -12.96 13.71
CA ALA A 249 -3.66 -14.03 14.71
C ALA A 249 -5.05 -14.54 15.14
N THR A 250 -6.00 -13.62 15.35
CA THR A 250 -7.37 -13.96 15.73
C THR A 250 -8.10 -14.70 14.62
N TYR A 251 -7.98 -14.23 13.38
CA TYR A 251 -8.63 -14.86 12.23
C TYR A 251 -8.14 -16.29 12.04
N VAL A 252 -6.83 -16.50 12.10
CA VAL A 252 -6.23 -17.82 11.98
C VAL A 252 -6.68 -18.74 13.11
N LYS A 253 -6.64 -18.27 14.36
CA LYS A 253 -7.07 -19.08 15.52
C LYS A 253 -8.54 -19.47 15.50
N SER A 254 -9.40 -18.57 15.00
CA SER A 254 -10.86 -18.71 15.15
C SER A 254 -11.54 -19.36 13.94
N PHE A 255 -10.95 -19.24 12.74
CA PHE A 255 -11.65 -19.55 11.50
C PHE A 255 -10.86 -20.40 10.51
N LEU A 256 -9.56 -20.58 10.71
CA LEU A 256 -8.80 -21.57 9.96
C LEU A 256 -8.74 -22.87 10.75
N PRO A 257 -8.84 -24.04 10.07
CA PRO A 257 -8.75 -25.32 10.74
C PRO A 257 -7.44 -25.38 11.53
N THR A 258 -7.51 -25.79 12.80
CA THR A 258 -6.33 -26.10 13.59
C THR A 258 -5.55 -27.17 12.85
N ILE A 259 -4.37 -26.79 12.37
CA ILE A 259 -3.48 -27.72 11.71
C ILE A 259 -2.93 -28.58 12.83
N PRO A 260 -3.06 -29.92 12.75
CA PRO A 260 -2.51 -30.80 13.77
C PRO A 260 -1.07 -30.41 14.02
N THR A 261 -0.72 -30.05 15.25
CA THR A 261 0.65 -29.71 15.66
C THR A 261 1.51 -30.97 15.82
N GLY A 262 1.38 -31.89 14.87
CA GLY A 262 2.12 -33.13 14.78
C GLY A 262 2.90 -33.15 13.47
N ILE A 263 4.21 -33.39 13.61
CA ILE A 263 5.18 -33.70 12.55
C ILE A 263 4.59 -34.68 11.53
#